data_AF-A0A8T1F5U5-F1
#
_entry.id   AF-A0A8T1F5U5-F1
#
_cell.length_a   1.000
_cell.length_b   1.000
_cell.length_c   1.000
_cell.angle_alpha   90.00
_cell.angle_beta   90.00
_cell.angle_gamma   90.00
#
_symmetry.space_group_name_H-M   'P 1'
#
loop_
_entity.id
_entity.type
_entity.pdbx_description
1 polymer ?
#
loop_
_entity_poly.entity_id
_entity_poly.type
_entity_poly.pdbx_seq_one_letter_code
_entity_poly.pdbx_strand_id
1 'polypeptide(L)'
;MYAWYLPKGYERVDARSAVGGHRHFWGHATVWIDNPALENAQILGASMSGQGTYNILAPVEPKFLEGSSLKLNFDAFVLDFAQGRQGLSCVEETGESQDLITWGQLTEEARNTLNTYEFYPYVGEMGIVPLKDEVFNGLLNATWPFSSASA
;
A
#
# COMPACT_ATOMS: atom_id res chain seq x y z
N MET A 1 4.46 -5.64 -6.03
CA MET A 1 3.47 -4.91 -5.23
C MET A 1 2.57 -5.92 -4.54
N TYR A 2 2.30 -5.69 -3.27
CA TYR A 2 1.35 -6.40 -2.42
C TYR A 2 0.20 -5.43 -2.12
N ALA A 3 -1.03 -5.93 -2.08
CA ALA A 3 -2.20 -5.14 -1.79
C ALA A 3 -3.12 -5.88 -0.82
N TRP A 4 -3.77 -5.11 0.05
CA TRP A 4 -4.70 -5.61 1.06
C TRP A 4 -6.02 -4.88 0.95
N TYR A 5 -7.10 -5.64 1.07
CA TYR A 5 -8.45 -5.10 1.18
C TYR A 5 -8.95 -5.22 2.62
N LEU A 6 -9.44 -4.11 3.15
CA LEU A 6 -10.16 -4.06 4.42
C LEU A 6 -11.61 -3.63 4.14
N PRO A 7 -12.62 -4.25 4.79
CA PRO A 7 -14.02 -3.87 4.58
C PRO A 7 -14.36 -2.41 4.95
N LYS A 8 -13.55 -1.80 5.82
CA LYS A 8 -13.66 -0.42 6.29
C LYS A 8 -12.28 0.19 6.48
N GLY A 9 -12.16 1.49 6.20
CA GLY A 9 -10.97 2.30 6.46
C GLY A 9 -11.26 3.39 7.50
N TYR A 10 -10.25 3.74 8.28
CA TYR A 10 -10.29 4.92 9.14
C TYR A 10 -10.02 6.19 8.34
N GLU A 11 -10.80 7.23 8.62
CA GLU A 11 -10.63 8.58 8.10
C GLU A 11 -11.13 9.51 9.19
N ARG A 12 -10.38 10.56 9.50
CA ARG A 12 -10.75 11.53 10.52
C ARG A 12 -12.06 12.22 10.12
N VAL A 13 -12.87 12.54 11.12
CA VAL A 13 -14.03 13.42 10.92
C VAL A 13 -13.54 14.78 10.44
N ASP A 14 -14.02 15.21 9.28
CA ASP A 14 -13.73 16.52 8.71
C ASP A 14 -14.99 17.12 8.05
N ALA A 15 -14.85 18.26 7.37
CA ALA A 15 -15.98 18.89 6.67
C ALA A 15 -16.58 18.00 5.56
N ARG A 16 -15.84 16.97 5.13
CA ARG A 16 -16.31 15.99 4.17
C ARG A 16 -16.98 14.86 4.93
N SER A 17 -16.38 14.22 5.92
CA SER A 17 -16.93 13.03 6.60
C SER A 17 -17.35 13.28 8.05
N ALA A 18 -18.64 13.08 8.37
CA ALA A 18 -19.19 13.27 9.72
C ALA A 18 -19.08 12.04 10.64
N VAL A 19 -18.67 10.87 10.13
CA VAL A 19 -18.79 9.56 10.83
C VAL A 19 -17.44 8.98 11.28
N GLY A 20 -16.31 9.48 10.77
CA GLY A 20 -14.98 9.05 11.20
C GLY A 20 -14.56 7.71 10.58
N GLY A 21 -14.66 7.61 9.25
CA GLY A 21 -14.28 6.43 8.47
C GLY A 21 -15.02 6.34 7.14
N HIS A 22 -14.78 5.26 6.40
CA HIS A 22 -15.49 4.92 5.16
C HIS A 22 -15.55 3.42 4.90
N ARG A 23 -16.50 3.01 4.04
CA ARG A 23 -16.54 1.65 3.49
C ARG A 23 -15.40 1.49 2.49
N HIS A 24 -14.83 0.28 2.45
CA HIS A 24 -13.75 -0.14 1.58
C HIS A 24 -12.44 0.60 1.84
N PHE A 25 -11.37 -0.14 2.03
CA PHE A 25 -10.03 0.39 2.02
C PHE A 25 -9.11 -0.57 1.29
N TRP A 26 -8.37 -0.05 0.34
CA TRP A 26 -7.27 -0.71 -0.32
C TRP A 26 -5.96 -0.05 0.09
N GLY A 27 -5.07 -0.85 0.68
CA GLY A 27 -3.69 -0.46 0.95
C GLY A 27 -2.73 -1.24 0.07
N HIS A 28 -1.58 -0.66 -0.25
CA HIS A 28 -0.54 -1.37 -0.99
C HIS A 28 0.86 -1.07 -0.49
N ALA A 29 1.77 -2.01 -0.75
CA ALA A 29 3.21 -1.84 -0.59
C ALA A 29 3.94 -2.45 -1.80
N THR A 30 4.92 -1.73 -2.33
CA THR A 30 5.82 -2.21 -3.38
C THR A 30 7.19 -2.43 -2.77
N VAL A 31 7.68 -3.67 -2.82
CA VAL A 31 9.06 -4.02 -2.50
C VAL A 31 9.86 -3.95 -3.80
N TRP A 32 10.89 -3.11 -3.82
CA TRP A 32 11.79 -2.94 -4.95
C TRP A 32 13.04 -3.77 -4.72
N ILE A 33 13.27 -4.74 -5.60
CA ILE A 33 14.42 -5.65 -5.52
C ILE A 33 15.37 -5.41 -6.68
N ASP A 34 16.62 -5.86 -6.52
CA ASP A 34 17.65 -5.75 -7.55
C ASP A 34 17.35 -6.62 -8.78
N ASN A 35 17.06 -7.90 -8.59
CA ASN A 35 16.84 -8.85 -9.66
C ASN A 35 15.96 -10.03 -9.22
N PRO A 36 14.75 -10.20 -9.79
CA PRO A 36 13.85 -11.29 -9.45
C PRO A 36 14.36 -12.69 -9.86
N ALA A 37 15.39 -12.78 -10.72
CA ALA A 37 15.95 -14.06 -11.13
C ALA A 37 16.95 -14.66 -10.11
N LEU A 38 17.32 -13.89 -9.08
CA LEU A 38 18.22 -14.36 -8.02
C LEU A 38 17.44 -15.13 -6.95
N GLU A 39 18.02 -16.24 -6.47
CA GLU A 39 17.47 -17.00 -5.34
C GLU A 39 17.37 -16.15 -4.07
N ASN A 40 18.35 -15.27 -3.87
CA ASN A 40 18.43 -14.35 -2.73
C ASN A 40 18.49 -12.89 -3.23
N ALA A 41 17.41 -12.44 -3.86
CA ALA A 41 17.28 -11.05 -4.30
C ALA A 41 17.35 -10.07 -3.11
N GLN A 42 18.01 -8.93 -3.32
CA GLN A 42 18.17 -7.90 -2.30
C GLN A 42 17.05 -6.87 -2.37
N ILE A 43 16.46 -6.53 -1.23
CA ILE A 43 15.53 -5.40 -1.12
C ILE A 43 16.33 -4.10 -1.19
N LEU A 44 16.11 -3.33 -2.25
CA LEU A 44 16.75 -2.03 -2.46
C LEU A 44 15.91 -0.88 -1.89
N GLY A 45 14.59 -1.05 -1.83
CA GLY A 45 13.67 -0.03 -1.38
C GLY A 45 12.27 -0.58 -1.15
N ALA A 46 11.43 0.21 -0.51
CA ALA A 46 10.02 -0.04 -0.33
C ALA A 46 9.22 1.24 -0.51
N SER A 47 8.02 1.14 -1.06
CA SER A 47 7.06 2.22 -1.10
C SER A 47 5.67 1.71 -0.74
N MET A 48 4.82 2.53 -0.13
CA MET A 48 3.51 2.10 0.34
C MET A 48 2.51 3.25 0.41
N SER A 49 1.22 2.92 0.36
CA SER A 49 0.13 3.87 0.58
C SER A 49 0.15 4.36 2.03
N GLY A 50 0.70 5.55 2.28
CA GLY A 50 0.74 6.16 3.61
C GLY A 50 -0.53 6.96 3.92
N GLN A 51 -0.47 7.76 4.99
CA GLN A 51 -1.60 8.55 5.46
C GLN A 51 -1.75 9.84 4.63
N GLY A 52 -2.39 9.72 3.47
CA GLY A 52 -2.66 10.83 2.55
C GLY A 52 -1.56 11.11 1.52
N THR A 53 -0.37 10.51 1.67
CA THR A 53 0.72 10.49 0.68
C THR A 53 1.42 9.13 0.70
N TYR A 54 2.36 8.90 -0.21
CA TYR A 54 3.17 7.68 -0.19
C TYR A 54 4.28 7.75 0.85
N ASN A 55 4.48 6.65 1.57
CA ASN A 55 5.68 6.42 2.37
C ASN A 55 6.71 5.70 1.50
N ILE A 56 7.89 6.27 1.34
CA ILE A 56 8.94 5.80 0.42
C ILE A 56 10.26 5.69 1.19
N LEU A 57 10.92 4.53 1.09
CA LEU A 57 12.15 4.20 1.81
C LEU A 57 13.15 3.55 0.84
N ALA A 58 14.31 4.16 0.66
CA ALA A 58 15.43 3.58 -0.08
C ALA A 58 16.76 4.15 0.46
N PRO A 59 17.61 3.34 1.14
CA PRO A 59 17.41 1.91 1.44
C PRO A 59 16.35 1.68 2.52
N VAL A 60 15.87 0.44 2.63
CA VAL A 60 15.07 0.00 3.79
C VAL A 60 16.01 -0.28 4.96
N GLU A 61 15.75 0.31 6.13
CA GLU A 61 16.54 0.02 7.33
C GLU A 61 16.35 -1.45 7.77
N PRO A 62 17.42 -2.16 8.19
CA PRO A 62 17.33 -3.57 8.59
C PRO A 62 16.33 -3.86 9.71
N LYS A 63 16.06 -2.88 10.59
CA LYS A 63 15.08 -3.02 11.67
C LYS A 63 13.65 -3.23 11.18
N PHE A 64 13.34 -2.83 9.94
CA PHE A 64 12.05 -3.02 9.28
C PHE A 64 11.98 -4.32 8.47
N LEU A 65 13.01 -5.16 8.52
CA LEU A 65 13.08 -6.44 7.83
C LEU A 65 13.11 -7.60 8.82
N GLU A 66 12.52 -8.73 8.40
CA GLU A 66 12.71 -10.04 9.00
C GLU A 66 13.09 -11.01 7.87
N GLY A 67 14.38 -11.33 7.76
CA GLY A 67 14.90 -12.03 6.58
C GLY A 67 14.63 -11.23 5.30
N SER A 68 13.89 -11.81 4.36
CA SER A 68 13.45 -11.17 3.11
C SER A 68 12.05 -10.54 3.19
N SER A 69 11.47 -10.43 4.39
CA SER A 69 10.12 -9.92 4.60
C SER A 69 10.16 -8.49 5.12
N LEU A 70 9.40 -7.60 4.48
CA LEU A 70 9.18 -6.24 4.95
C LEU A 70 8.09 -6.23 6.05
N LYS A 71 8.39 -5.65 7.20
CA LYS A 71 7.44 -5.53 8.33
C LYS A 71 6.65 -4.24 8.20
N LEU A 72 5.32 -4.37 8.23
CA LEU A 72 4.38 -3.28 7.96
C LEU A 72 3.31 -3.22 9.05
N ASN A 73 2.80 -2.02 9.31
CA ASN A 73 1.60 -1.81 10.10
C ASN A 73 0.55 -1.02 9.34
N PHE A 74 -0.72 -1.32 9.63
CA PHE A 74 -1.86 -0.50 9.25
C PHE A 74 -2.04 0.61 10.29
N ASP A 75 -1.49 1.79 10.01
CA ASP A 75 -1.56 2.93 10.92
C ASP A 75 -2.72 3.88 10.61
N ALA A 76 -3.33 4.38 11.67
CA ALA A 76 -4.26 5.51 11.66
C ALA A 76 -3.84 6.49 12.78
N PHE A 77 -2.85 7.35 12.52
CA PHE A 77 -2.34 8.26 13.55
C PHE A 77 -3.27 9.44 13.73
N VAL A 78 -3.80 9.56 14.95
CA VAL A 78 -4.63 10.67 15.42
C VAL A 78 -3.77 11.60 16.27
N LEU A 79 -2.65 12.11 15.73
CA LEU A 79 -1.99 13.26 16.35
C LEU A 79 -2.66 14.53 15.82
N ASP A 80 -2.98 15.46 16.72
CA ASP A 80 -3.96 16.57 16.58
C ASP A 80 -3.82 17.51 15.35
N PHE A 81 -2.82 17.30 14.50
CA PHE A 81 -2.55 18.09 13.29
C PHE A 81 -2.31 17.24 12.02
N ALA A 82 -2.39 15.90 12.11
CA ALA A 82 -2.28 15.00 10.97
C ALA A 82 -3.65 14.77 10.30
N GLN A 83 -3.61 14.43 8.99
CA GLN A 83 -4.80 14.16 8.16
C GLN A 83 -5.66 12.99 8.67
N GLY A 84 -5.13 12.16 9.58
CA GLY A 84 -5.85 11.10 10.30
C GLY A 84 -6.53 10.12 9.35
N ARG A 85 -5.75 9.49 8.48
CA ARG A 85 -6.23 8.53 7.46
C ARG A 85 -5.60 7.18 7.69
N GLN A 86 -6.29 6.11 7.30
CA GLN A 86 -5.69 4.78 7.25
C GLN A 86 -4.55 4.77 6.21
N GLY A 87 -3.42 4.21 6.58
CA GLY A 87 -2.28 4.00 5.69
C GLY A 87 -1.39 2.86 6.17
N LEU A 88 -0.28 2.66 5.48
CA LEU A 88 0.78 1.72 5.84
C LEU A 88 2.06 2.45 6.19
N SER A 89 2.80 1.92 7.17
CA SER A 89 4.15 2.32 7.53
C SER A 89 5.02 1.08 7.78
N CYS A 90 6.34 1.25 7.74
CA CYS A 90 7.25 0.22 8.23
C CYS A 90 7.34 0.27 9.76
N VAL A 91 7.42 -0.91 10.38
CA VAL A 91 7.50 -1.07 11.84
C VAL A 91 8.56 -2.08 12.24
N GLU A 92 9.02 -1.99 13.49
CA GLU A 92 10.03 -2.92 14.02
C GLU A 92 9.39 -4.22 14.52
N GLU A 93 8.13 -4.16 14.92
CA GLU A 93 7.35 -5.29 15.39
C GLU A 93 7.08 -6.28 14.26
N THR A 94 7.17 -7.57 14.60
CA THR A 94 6.85 -8.64 13.65
C THR A 94 5.33 -8.80 13.57
N GLY A 95 4.80 -8.72 12.35
CA GLY A 95 3.39 -8.93 12.07
C GLY A 95 3.08 -10.38 11.70
N GLU A 96 2.01 -10.55 10.93
CA GLU A 96 1.57 -11.86 10.43
C GLU A 96 1.60 -11.88 8.90
N SER A 97 1.71 -13.08 8.33
CA SER A 97 1.54 -13.33 6.89
C SER A 97 0.09 -13.69 6.58
N GLN A 98 -0.34 -13.44 5.34
CA GLN A 98 -1.64 -13.83 4.81
C GLN A 98 -1.43 -14.75 3.61
N ASP A 99 -2.41 -15.59 3.31
CA ASP A 99 -2.40 -16.40 2.09
C ASP A 99 -2.34 -15.51 0.86
N LEU A 100 -1.30 -15.69 0.06
CA LEU A 100 -1.06 -14.87 -1.13
C LEU A 100 -1.77 -15.46 -2.34
N ILE A 101 -2.56 -14.63 -3.03
CA ILE A 101 -3.02 -14.87 -4.39
C ILE A 101 -2.47 -13.76 -5.30
N THR A 102 -1.75 -14.15 -6.35
CA THR A 102 -1.21 -13.17 -7.31
C THR A 102 -2.25 -12.79 -8.35
N TRP A 103 -2.11 -11.60 -8.95
CA TRP A 103 -2.99 -11.13 -10.04
C TRP A 103 -3.12 -12.15 -11.18
N GLY A 104 -2.00 -12.80 -11.54
CA GLY A 104 -1.96 -13.84 -12.58
C GLY A 104 -2.64 -15.15 -12.19
N GLN A 105 -2.74 -15.46 -10.88
CA GLN A 105 -3.42 -16.67 -10.39
C GLN A 105 -4.94 -16.51 -10.21
N LEU A 106 -5.45 -15.27 -10.18
CA LEU A 106 -6.89 -15.02 -10.13
C LEU A 106 -7.62 -15.62 -11.34
N THR A 107 -8.91 -15.91 -11.19
CA THR A 107 -9.75 -16.23 -12.36
C THR A 107 -9.96 -14.99 -13.21
N GLU A 108 -10.39 -15.18 -14.46
CA GLU A 108 -10.71 -14.06 -15.35
C GLU A 108 -11.85 -13.20 -14.78
N GLU A 109 -12.87 -13.82 -14.18
CA GLU A 109 -14.00 -13.13 -13.57
C GLU A 109 -13.56 -12.28 -12.37
N ALA A 110 -12.65 -12.79 -11.55
CA ALA A 110 -12.10 -12.06 -10.42
C ALA A 110 -11.28 -10.84 -10.89
N ARG A 111 -10.40 -11.01 -11.88
CA ARG A 111 -9.66 -9.88 -12.48
C ARG A 111 -10.60 -8.85 -13.10
N ASN A 112 -11.60 -9.29 -13.87
CA ASN A 112 -12.56 -8.40 -14.51
C ASN A 112 -13.35 -7.60 -13.46
N THR A 113 -13.81 -8.25 -12.39
CA THR A 113 -14.50 -7.59 -11.29
C THR A 113 -13.60 -6.56 -10.61
N LEU A 114 -12.35 -6.90 -10.29
CA LEU A 114 -11.41 -5.97 -9.65
C LEU A 114 -10.98 -4.81 -10.57
N ASN A 115 -11.02 -4.99 -11.88
CA ASN A 115 -10.78 -3.93 -12.86
C ASN A 115 -11.96 -2.95 -12.97
N THR A 116 -13.19 -3.44 -12.86
CA THR A 116 -14.40 -2.68 -13.25
C THR A 116 -15.28 -2.24 -12.09
N TYR A 117 -15.22 -2.93 -10.94
CA TYR A 117 -16.06 -2.61 -9.80
C TYR A 117 -15.57 -1.33 -9.11
N GLU A 118 -16.49 -0.39 -8.90
CA GLU A 118 -16.21 0.85 -8.19
C GLU A 118 -16.46 0.66 -6.69
N PHE A 119 -15.37 0.57 -5.90
CA PHE A 119 -15.43 0.48 -4.44
C PHE A 119 -15.68 1.84 -3.80
N TYR A 120 -16.69 2.60 -4.26
CA TYR A 120 -17.05 3.97 -3.88
C TYR A 120 -16.70 4.34 -2.42
N PRO A 121 -15.47 4.80 -2.13
CA PRO A 121 -15.16 5.26 -0.80
C PRO A 121 -15.76 6.65 -0.67
N TYR A 122 -16.18 7.01 0.53
CA TYR A 122 -16.67 8.36 0.79
C TYR A 122 -15.57 9.43 0.52
N VAL A 123 -14.28 9.01 0.53
CA VAL A 123 -13.13 9.88 0.29
C VAL A 123 -12.07 9.21 -0.58
N GLY A 124 -11.74 9.86 -1.71
CA GLY A 124 -10.44 9.76 -2.39
C GLY A 124 -10.03 8.40 -2.99
N GLU A 125 -8.71 8.25 -3.15
CA GLU A 125 -8.04 7.14 -3.85
C GLU A 125 -8.04 5.82 -3.05
N MET A 126 -8.51 5.80 -1.81
CA MET A 126 -8.43 4.62 -0.91
C MET A 126 -9.38 3.48 -1.26
N GLY A 127 -10.33 3.70 -2.16
CA GLY A 127 -11.17 2.64 -2.74
C GLY A 127 -10.58 2.09 -4.04
N ILE A 128 -9.47 2.63 -4.54
CA ILE A 128 -8.92 2.22 -5.83
C ILE A 128 -8.13 0.91 -5.64
N VAL A 129 -8.49 -0.11 -6.41
CA VAL A 129 -7.76 -1.37 -6.45
C VAL A 129 -6.34 -1.13 -6.97
N PRO A 130 -5.27 -1.36 -6.20
CA PRO A 130 -3.90 -0.95 -6.59
C PRO A 130 -3.34 -1.75 -7.77
N LEU A 131 -3.77 -3.00 -7.90
CA LEU A 131 -3.29 -3.94 -8.91
C LEU A 131 -4.11 -3.92 -10.21
N LYS A 132 -5.15 -3.09 -10.31
CA LYS A 132 -5.97 -3.04 -11.53
C LYS A 132 -5.18 -2.46 -12.70
N ASP A 133 -5.49 -2.91 -13.91
CA ASP A 133 -4.60 -2.77 -15.06
C ASP A 133 -4.24 -1.31 -15.40
N GLU A 134 -5.20 -0.39 -15.25
CA GLU A 134 -5.01 1.04 -15.51
C GLU A 134 -4.28 1.81 -14.39
N VAL A 135 -4.20 1.24 -13.18
CA VAL A 135 -3.63 1.89 -11.98
C VAL A 135 -2.21 1.43 -11.71
N PHE A 136 -1.95 0.14 -11.90
CA PHE A 136 -0.73 -0.52 -11.44
C PHE A 136 0.55 0.20 -11.87
N ASN A 137 0.71 0.47 -13.17
CA ASN A 137 1.90 1.15 -13.68
C ASN A 137 2.00 2.61 -13.22
N GLY A 138 0.86 3.29 -13.06
CA GLY A 138 0.81 4.65 -12.52
C GLY A 138 1.35 4.71 -11.09
N LEU A 139 0.92 3.76 -10.24
CA LEU A 139 1.42 3.64 -8.87
C LEU A 139 2.92 3.29 -8.83
N LEU A 140 3.39 2.37 -9.68
CA LEU A 140 4.82 2.05 -9.74
C LEU A 140 5.66 3.29 -10.08
N ASN A 141 5.22 4.10 -11.04
CA ASN A 141 5.92 5.33 -11.42
C ASN A 141 5.86 6.40 -10.32
N ALA A 142 4.68 6.62 -9.72
CA ALA A 142 4.48 7.60 -8.67
C ALA A 142 5.23 7.27 -7.37
N THR A 143 5.58 6.00 -7.17
CA THR A 143 6.22 5.50 -5.95
C THR A 143 7.61 4.93 -6.17
N TRP A 144 8.22 5.19 -7.33
CA TRP A 144 9.59 4.79 -7.63
C TRP A 144 10.58 5.52 -6.70
N PRO A 145 11.36 4.81 -5.88
CA PRO A 145 12.15 5.45 -4.83
C PRO A 145 13.52 5.97 -5.31
N PHE A 146 13.90 5.70 -6.57
CA PHE A 146 15.26 5.96 -7.08
C PHE A 146 15.32 7.05 -8.17
N SER A 147 14.25 7.80 -8.41
CA SER A 147 14.34 8.99 -9.25
C SER A 147 15.21 10.02 -8.53
N SER A 148 16.30 10.43 -9.18
CA SER A 148 17.30 11.37 -8.66
C SER A 148 16.67 12.48 -7.82
N ALA A 149 17.06 12.57 -6.55
CA ALA A 149 17.10 13.86 -5.89
C ALA A 149 17.85 14.81 -6.83
N SER A 150 17.20 15.90 -7.22
CA SER A 150 17.93 17.05 -7.74
C SER A 150 19.07 17.35 -6.76
N ALA A 151 20.29 17.15 -7.23
CA ALA A 151 21.52 17.56 -6.55
C ALA A 151 21.50 19.06 -6.25
#